data_AF-A0A4Q1AP53-F1
#
_entry.id   AF-A0A4Q1AP53-F1
#
_cell.length_a   1.000
_cell.length_b   1.000
_cell.length_c   1.000
_cell.angle_alpha   90.00
_cell.angle_beta   90.00
_cell.angle_gamma   90.00
#
_symmetry.space_group_name_H-M   'P 1'
#
loop_
_entity.id
_entity.type
_entity.pdbx_description
1 polymer ?
#
loop_
_entity_poly.entity_id
_entity_poly.type
_entity_poly.pdbx_seq_one_letter_code
_entity_poly.pdbx_strand_id
1 'polypeptide(L)'
;MFKVYIDNDENSSNIRKLLFDSINIYTHSNKEKVKIFNIEYYKWIEDKLYDIYNTFSKKKESNYFIKSISSTADGMYFRSLADRSFNLQKELKNFIKNISYEFTKNSCN
;
A
#
# COMPACT_ATOMS: atom_id res chain seq x y z
N MET A 1 9.61 -1.15 5.17
CA MET A 1 8.50 -0.45 4.47
C MET A 1 7.13 -0.84 5.03
N PHE A 2 6.74 -2.13 5.02
CA PHE A 2 5.43 -2.56 5.58
C PHE A 2 5.27 -2.41 7.10
N LYS A 3 6.38 -2.28 7.84
CA LYS A 3 6.40 -2.08 9.29
C LYS A 3 5.51 -0.92 9.75
N VAL A 4 5.48 0.16 8.98
CA VAL A 4 4.65 1.36 9.23
C VAL A 4 3.15 1.05 9.29
N TYR A 5 2.67 -0.01 8.62
CA TYR A 5 1.25 -0.37 8.63
C TYR A 5 0.90 -1.38 9.73
N ILE A 6 1.90 -2.00 10.34
CA ILE A 6 1.74 -3.21 11.16
C ILE A 6 2.11 -2.94 12.61
N ASP A 7 3.03 -2.02 12.86
CA ASP A 7 3.53 -1.77 14.20
C ASP A 7 2.68 -0.72 14.93
N ASN A 8 2.50 -0.98 16.23
CA ASN A 8 1.77 -0.08 17.13
C ASN A 8 2.68 0.94 17.81
N ASP A 9 3.95 1.03 17.40
CA ASP A 9 4.85 2.03 17.95
C ASP A 9 4.42 3.45 17.53
N GLU A 10 4.80 4.42 18.36
CA GLU A 10 4.39 5.82 18.21
C GLU A 10 4.87 6.42 16.89
N ASN A 11 6.05 6.05 16.40
CA ASN A 11 6.56 6.57 15.12
C ASN A 11 5.75 6.02 13.95
N SER A 12 5.45 4.72 13.93
CA SER A 12 4.57 4.12 12.92
C SER A 12 3.16 4.73 12.96
N SER A 13 2.63 4.99 14.16
CA SER A 13 1.36 5.68 14.36
C SER A 13 1.39 7.12 13.82
N ASN A 14 2.44 7.88 14.11
CA ASN A 14 2.63 9.24 13.64
C ASN A 14 2.81 9.29 12.12
N ILE A 15 3.53 8.33 11.52
CA ILE A 15 3.66 8.23 10.07
C ILE A 15 2.30 7.91 9.42
N ARG A 16 1.49 7.02 10.00
CA ARG A 16 0.12 6.75 9.49
C ARG A 16 -0.79 7.97 9.60
N LYS A 17 -0.70 8.72 10.70
CA LYS A 17 -1.40 10.02 10.85
C LYS A 17 -0.92 11.02 9.81
N LEU A 18 0.39 11.15 9.61
CA LEU A 18 0.96 12.06 8.63
C LEU A 18 0.52 11.69 7.20
N LEU A 19 0.54 10.40 6.85
CA LEU A 19 0.01 9.90 5.58
C LEU A 19 -1.46 10.30 5.40
N PHE A 20 -2.25 10.29 6.47
CA PHE A 20 -3.68 10.60 6.41
C PHE A 20 -4.01 12.09 6.44
N ASP A 21 -3.33 12.87 7.27
CA ASP A 21 -3.38 14.33 7.21
C ASP A 21 -2.97 14.79 5.82
N SER A 22 -1.98 14.12 5.25
CA SER A 22 -1.61 14.31 3.88
C SER A 22 -2.75 13.88 2.95
N ILE A 23 -3.40 12.70 3.09
CA ILE A 23 -4.63 12.31 2.35
C ILE A 23 -5.78 13.30 2.43
N ASN A 24 -6.02 13.87 3.60
CA ASN A 24 -7.10 14.83 3.81
C ASN A 24 -6.74 16.19 3.17
N ILE A 25 -5.46 16.57 3.19
CA ILE A 25 -4.90 17.60 2.33
C ILE A 25 -5.02 17.16 0.86
N TYR A 26 -4.81 15.90 0.49
CA TYR A 26 -4.80 15.42 -0.91
C TYR A 26 -6.16 15.52 -1.59
N THR A 27 -7.26 15.27 -0.87
CA THR A 27 -8.62 15.37 -1.41
C THR A 27 -9.15 16.80 -1.46
N HIS A 28 -8.61 17.70 -0.64
CA HIS A 28 -9.15 19.06 -0.49
C HIS A 28 -8.15 20.19 -0.85
N SER A 29 -6.89 19.85 -1.15
CA SER A 29 -5.85 20.81 -1.51
C SER A 29 -5.89 21.11 -3.00
N ASN A 30 -6.16 22.37 -3.32
CA ASN A 30 -5.96 22.92 -4.65
C ASN A 30 -4.49 23.28 -4.94
N LYS A 31 -3.54 22.94 -4.04
CA LYS A 31 -2.12 23.27 -4.23
C LYS A 31 -1.42 22.23 -5.09
N GLU A 32 -1.05 22.63 -6.30
CA GLU A 32 -0.41 21.79 -7.32
C GLU A 32 0.85 21.05 -6.83
N LYS A 33 1.68 21.71 -6.01
CA LYS A 33 2.90 21.11 -5.46
C LYS A 33 2.65 19.84 -4.65
N VAL A 34 1.51 19.77 -3.94
CA VAL A 34 1.13 18.59 -3.15
C VAL A 34 0.72 17.44 -4.07
N LYS A 35 0.00 17.74 -5.16
CA LYS A 35 -0.37 16.74 -6.16
C LYS A 35 0.86 16.12 -6.83
N ILE A 36 1.83 16.95 -7.22
CA ILE A 36 3.08 16.50 -7.84
C ILE A 36 3.85 15.56 -6.90
N PHE A 37 4.08 15.97 -5.66
CA PHE A 37 4.77 15.14 -4.67
C PHE A 37 4.12 13.77 -4.51
N ASN A 38 2.78 13.70 -4.49
CA ASN A 38 2.07 12.43 -4.36
C ASN A 38 2.21 11.55 -5.58
N ILE A 39 2.12 12.12 -6.78
CA ILE A 39 2.33 11.36 -8.03
C ILE A 39 3.71 10.72 -7.99
N GLU A 40 4.73 11.49 -7.58
CA GLU A 40 6.10 10.97 -7.44
C GLU A 40 6.21 9.89 -6.36
N TYR A 41 5.55 10.08 -5.21
CA TYR A 41 5.55 9.11 -4.12
C TYR A 41 4.87 7.78 -4.50
N TYR A 42 3.69 7.82 -5.10
CA TYR A 42 2.99 6.63 -5.58
C TYR A 42 3.77 5.94 -6.70
N LYS A 43 4.31 6.72 -7.63
CA LYS A 43 5.20 6.17 -8.67
C LYS A 43 6.39 5.45 -8.06
N TRP A 44 7.04 6.04 -7.06
CA TRP A 44 8.15 5.40 -6.35
C TRP A 44 7.73 4.11 -5.64
N ILE A 45 6.57 4.07 -4.99
CA ILE A 45 6.02 2.85 -4.37
C ILE A 45 5.76 1.78 -5.44
N GLU A 46 5.09 2.15 -6.52
CA GLU A 46 4.76 1.25 -7.64
C GLU A 46 6.02 0.66 -8.26
N ASP A 47 7.03 1.49 -8.54
CA ASP A 47 8.32 1.04 -9.07
C ASP A 47 8.99 0.03 -8.13
N LYS A 48 8.98 0.29 -6.81
CA LYS A 48 9.53 -0.65 -5.82
C LYS A 48 8.76 -1.95 -5.73
N LEU A 49 7.43 -1.90 -5.79
CA LEU A 49 6.60 -3.10 -5.79
C LEU A 49 6.80 -3.91 -7.07
N TYR A 50 6.94 -3.24 -8.22
CA TYR A 50 7.23 -3.87 -9.50
C TYR A 50 8.61 -4.55 -9.50
N ASP A 51 9.65 -3.90 -8.97
CA ASP A 51 10.98 -4.50 -8.79
C ASP A 51 10.93 -5.76 -7.93
N ILE A 52 10.26 -5.69 -6.77
CA ILE A 52 10.07 -6.83 -5.87
C ILE A 52 9.31 -7.94 -6.61
N TYR A 53 8.21 -7.61 -7.29
CA TYR A 53 7.40 -8.56 -8.04
C TYR A 53 8.27 -9.29 -9.07
N ASN A 54 8.99 -8.58 -9.94
CA ASN A 54 9.81 -9.19 -10.98
C ASN A 54 11.04 -9.95 -10.45
N THR A 55 11.53 -9.60 -9.25
CA THR A 55 12.62 -10.33 -8.61
C THR A 55 12.16 -11.71 -8.13
N PHE A 56 10.93 -11.82 -7.63
CA PHE A 56 10.42 -13.04 -6.99
C PHE A 56 9.40 -13.81 -7.83
N SER A 57 8.83 -13.22 -8.87
CA SER A 57 7.91 -13.84 -9.81
C SER A 57 8.61 -14.17 -11.12
N LYS A 58 8.40 -15.39 -11.64
CA LYS A 58 8.87 -15.78 -12.99
C LYS A 58 8.05 -15.14 -14.12
N LYS A 59 6.84 -14.65 -13.84
CA LYS A 59 6.00 -13.93 -14.81
C LYS A 59 6.11 -12.43 -14.61
N LYS A 60 6.27 -11.69 -15.72
CA LYS A 60 6.03 -10.24 -15.73
C LYS A 60 4.53 -10.01 -15.55
N GLU A 61 4.17 -9.30 -14.50
CA GLU A 61 2.80 -8.83 -14.31
C GLU A 61 2.56 -7.48 -14.97
N SER A 62 1.28 -7.18 -15.19
CA SER A 62 0.87 -5.87 -15.65
C SER A 62 1.06 -4.80 -14.56
N ASN A 63 1.41 -3.58 -14.96
CA ASN A 63 1.41 -2.42 -14.05
C ASN A 63 0.06 -2.24 -13.33
N TYR A 64 -1.03 -2.75 -13.91
CA TYR A 64 -2.35 -2.71 -13.29
C TYR A 64 -2.42 -3.53 -12.00
N PHE A 65 -1.85 -4.73 -11.98
CA PHE A 65 -1.81 -5.56 -10.77
C PHE A 65 -1.02 -4.86 -9.66
N ILE A 66 0.16 -4.33 -9.97
CA ILE A 66 0.99 -3.60 -8.98
C ILE A 66 0.25 -2.39 -8.40
N LYS A 67 -0.41 -1.60 -9.24
CA LYS A 67 -1.25 -0.47 -8.81
C LYS A 67 -2.42 -0.89 -7.93
N SER A 68 -2.98 -2.08 -8.17
CA SER A 68 -4.07 -2.60 -7.35
C SER A 68 -3.63 -2.90 -5.91
N ILE A 69 -2.36 -3.26 -5.69
CA ILE A 69 -1.82 -3.57 -4.35
C ILE A 69 -1.87 -2.33 -3.46
N SER A 70 -1.30 -1.21 -3.92
CA SER A 70 -1.31 0.06 -3.18
C SER A 70 -2.74 0.56 -2.97
N SER A 71 -3.55 0.59 -4.04
CA SER A 71 -4.95 1.03 -3.98
C SER A 71 -5.79 0.21 -2.98
N THR A 72 -5.56 -1.11 -2.91
CA THR A 72 -6.27 -1.99 -1.96
C THR A 72 -5.82 -1.73 -0.52
N ALA A 73 -4.53 -1.52 -0.29
CA ALA A 73 -4.00 -1.19 1.03
C ALA A 73 -4.57 0.14 1.56
N ASP A 74 -4.69 1.16 0.69
CA ASP A 74 -5.31 2.44 1.03
C ASP A 74 -6.79 2.23 1.40
N GLY A 75 -7.54 1.47 0.59
CA GLY A 75 -8.93 1.12 0.87
C GLY A 75 -9.14 0.40 2.20
N MET A 76 -8.25 -0.55 2.54
CA MET A 76 -8.27 -1.24 3.83
C MET A 76 -8.00 -0.28 5.00
N TYR A 77 -7.09 0.67 4.83
CA TYR A 77 -6.84 1.69 5.83
C TYR A 77 -8.05 2.60 6.05
N PHE A 78 -8.65 3.12 4.98
CA PHE A 78 -9.89 3.90 5.07
C PHE A 78 -10.99 3.15 5.83
N ARG A 79 -11.17 1.86 5.52
CA ARG A 79 -12.15 1.04 6.21
C ARG A 79 -11.86 0.91 7.71
N SER A 80 -10.58 0.78 8.10
CA SER A 80 -10.18 0.70 9.51
C SER A 80 -10.49 1.97 10.32
N LEU A 81 -10.56 3.12 9.66
CA LEU A 81 -10.91 4.38 10.29
C LEU A 81 -12.43 4.53 10.45
N ALA A 82 -13.20 4.01 9.49
CA ALA A 82 -14.65 4.07 9.49
C ALA A 82 -15.30 2.98 10.37
N ASP A 83 -14.66 1.81 10.47
CA ASP A 83 -15.18 0.63 11.17
C ASP A 83 -14.22 0.20 12.28
N ARG A 84 -14.63 0.46 13.53
CA ARG A 84 -13.83 0.10 14.73
C ARG A 84 -13.65 -1.41 14.92
N SER A 85 -14.49 -2.23 14.28
CA SER A 85 -14.36 -3.69 14.33
C SER A 85 -13.37 -4.23 13.31
N PHE A 86 -12.95 -3.39 12.35
CA PHE A 86 -12.03 -3.77 11.29
C PHE A 86 -10.58 -3.80 11.79
N ASN A 87 -10.01 -5.01 11.87
CA ASN A 87 -8.62 -5.19 12.26
C ASN A 87 -7.68 -5.04 11.05
N LEU A 88 -7.23 -3.80 10.81
CA LEU A 88 -6.33 -3.46 9.69
C LEU A 88 -5.11 -4.38 9.61
N GLN A 89 -4.47 -4.64 10.74
CA GLN A 89 -3.23 -5.41 10.78
C GLN A 89 -3.46 -6.85 10.31
N LYS A 90 -4.57 -7.46 10.73
CA LYS A 90 -4.96 -8.82 10.31
C LYS A 90 -5.29 -8.85 8.82
N GLU A 91 -6.08 -7.91 8.34
CA GLU A 91 -6.53 -7.87 6.95
C GLU A 91 -5.37 -7.62 5.96
N LEU A 92 -4.46 -6.69 6.28
CA LEU A 92 -3.26 -6.47 5.49
C LEU A 92 -2.34 -7.70 5.47
N LYS A 93 -2.18 -8.39 6.61
CA LYS A 93 -1.41 -9.65 6.66
C LYS A 93 -2.03 -10.72 5.77
N ASN A 94 -3.36 -10.87 5.81
CA ASN A 94 -4.08 -11.82 4.96
C ASN A 94 -3.92 -11.47 3.48
N PHE A 95 -4.06 -10.19 3.13
CA PHE A 95 -3.89 -9.70 1.76
C PHE A 95 -2.50 -9.99 1.22
N ILE A 96 -1.45 -9.63 1.97
CA ILE A 96 -0.06 -9.91 1.58
C ILE A 96 0.18 -11.42 1.45
N LYS A 97 -0.38 -12.23 2.34
CA LYS A 97 -0.26 -13.70 2.27
C LYS A 97 -0.91 -14.25 1.01
N ASN A 98 -2.07 -13.74 0.61
CA ASN A 98 -2.76 -14.15 -0.61
C ASN A 98 -1.96 -13.78 -1.86
N ILE A 99 -1.44 -12.55 -1.94
CA ILE A 99 -0.54 -12.14 -3.02
C ILE A 99 0.72 -13.02 -3.02
N SER A 100 1.28 -13.33 -1.86
CA SER A 100 2.44 -14.22 -1.71
C SER A 100 2.20 -15.65 -2.16
N TYR A 101 0.99 -16.15 -1.95
CA TYR A 101 0.59 -17.45 -2.48
C TYR A 101 0.50 -17.43 -4.01
N GLU A 102 -0.04 -16.37 -4.61
CA GLU A 102 -0.04 -16.20 -6.06
C GLU A 102 1.37 -16.09 -6.65
N PHE A 103 2.31 -15.44 -5.93
CA PHE A 103 3.72 -15.39 -6.31
C PHE A 103 4.36 -16.78 -6.39
N THR A 104 4.14 -17.61 -5.37
CA THR A 104 4.77 -18.93 -5.25
C THR A 104 4.11 -19.97 -6.16
N LYS A 105 2.78 -19.94 -6.32
CA LYS A 105 2.05 -20.84 -7.23
C LYS A 105 2.47 -20.66 -8.69
N ASN A 106 2.73 -19.43 -9.12
CA ASN A 106 3.21 -19.13 -10.47
C ASN A 106 4.71 -19.43 -10.68
N SER A 107 5.43 -19.85 -9.64
CA SER A 107 6.87 -20.16 -9.69
C SER A 107 7.17 -21.66 -9.90
N CYS A 108 6.17 -22.53 -9.73
CA CYS A 108 6.29 -23.99 -9.78
C CYS A 108 5.77 -24.65 -11.08
N ASN A 109 5.41 -23.85 -12.10
CA ASN A 109 5.11 -24.35 -13.45
C ASN A 109 6.23 -23.99 -14.41
#